data_AF-A0A094GY57-F1
#
_entry.id   AF-A0A094GY57-F1
#
_cell.length_a   1.000
_cell.length_b   1.000
_cell.length_c   1.000
_cell.angle_alpha   90.00
_cell.angle_beta   90.00
_cell.angle_gamma   90.00
#
_symmetry.space_group_name_H-M   'P 1'
#
loop_
_entity.id
_entity.type
_entity.pdbx_description
1 polymer ?
#
loop_
_entity_poly.entity_id
_entity_poly.type
_entity_poly.pdbx_seq_one_letter_code
_entity_poly.pdbx_strand_id
1 'polypeptide(L)'
;MKSFIILPALASLATAHYDLVFPEWRGDSFADGASQWIYPCANITQEKSNRTLWPLDGGAVNIHMHHHWTYYAINIGIGTLEPAFTATLTPELHNTTGNGTLCIPKLSVPAGLAKEGDNATLQVVTFDSFGSALYNCADITFSSKAVDPTDCKTDGVKDVIVGAEAAKTSTDTANTTDAAPTPSQSTGGAAASFGGAGAGVVAAVAVGLALMV
;
A
#
# COMPACT_ATOMS: atom_id res chain seq x y z
N MET A 1 -7.22 -52.59 -13.72
CA MET A 1 -7.67 -51.32 -14.34
C MET A 1 -7.30 -50.21 -13.40
N LYS A 2 -6.52 -49.24 -13.90
CA LYS A 2 -5.93 -48.13 -13.16
C LYS A 2 -7.03 -47.13 -12.80
N SER A 3 -7.11 -46.72 -11.54
CA SER A 3 -7.90 -45.55 -11.15
C SER A 3 -7.07 -44.70 -10.19
N PHE A 4 -6.21 -43.86 -10.77
CA PHE A 4 -5.68 -42.69 -10.09
C PHE A 4 -6.75 -41.61 -10.21
N ILE A 5 -7.50 -41.37 -9.13
CA ILE A 5 -8.36 -40.18 -9.04
C ILE A 5 -7.45 -38.98 -8.82
N ILE A 6 -7.57 -38.06 -9.76
CA ILE A 6 -6.79 -36.85 -9.97
C ILE A 6 -7.06 -35.86 -8.82
N LEU A 7 -6.00 -35.29 -8.24
CA LEU A 7 -6.07 -34.13 -7.37
C LEU A 7 -5.60 -32.89 -8.16
N PRO A 8 -6.49 -32.02 -8.67
CA PRO A 8 -6.09 -30.70 -9.12
C PRO A 8 -6.85 -29.66 -8.29
N ALA A 9 -6.46 -29.50 -7.02
CA ALA A 9 -6.98 -28.44 -6.15
C ALA A 9 -5.85 -27.47 -5.73
N LEU A 10 -4.85 -27.28 -6.59
CA LEU A 10 -3.83 -26.23 -6.48
C LEU A 10 -4.16 -25.05 -7.41
N ALA A 11 -5.45 -24.78 -7.59
CA ALA A 11 -5.93 -23.70 -8.44
C ALA A 11 -5.58 -22.34 -7.80
N SER A 12 -4.59 -21.69 -8.41
CA SER A 12 -4.30 -20.24 -8.39
C SER A 12 -4.43 -19.54 -7.03
N LEU A 13 -3.35 -19.54 -6.25
CA LEU A 13 -3.08 -18.41 -5.37
C LEU A 13 -2.81 -17.20 -6.29
N ALA A 14 -3.85 -16.41 -6.57
CA ALA A 14 -3.67 -15.13 -7.24
C ALA A 14 -2.83 -14.26 -6.31
N THR A 15 -1.56 -14.09 -6.65
CA THR A 15 -0.65 -13.25 -5.89
C THR A 15 -1.06 -11.80 -6.09
N ALA A 16 -1.57 -11.15 -5.04
CA ALA A 16 -1.93 -9.74 -5.06
C ALA A 16 -0.73 -8.80 -4.86
N HIS A 17 0.47 -9.37 -4.81
CA HIS A 17 1.69 -8.66 -4.50
C HIS A 17 2.10 -7.72 -5.65
N TYR A 18 2.99 -6.80 -5.32
CA TYR A 18 3.58 -5.86 -6.26
C TYR A 18 5.01 -5.54 -5.82
N ASP A 19 5.81 -4.92 -6.67
CA ASP A 19 7.14 -4.41 -6.30
C ASP A 19 7.34 -3.01 -6.86
N LEU A 20 8.16 -2.20 -6.16
CA LEU A 20 8.50 -0.85 -6.61
C LEU A 20 9.79 -0.92 -7.41
N VAL A 21 9.68 -0.61 -8.69
CA VAL A 21 10.80 -0.59 -9.62
C VAL A 21 11.52 0.76 -9.53
N PHE A 22 10.76 1.85 -9.45
CA PHE A 22 11.30 3.19 -9.24
C PHE A 22 10.35 4.06 -8.40
N PRO A 23 10.83 4.83 -7.41
CA PRO A 23 12.07 4.56 -6.68
C PRO A 23 12.14 3.09 -6.23
N GLU A 24 13.34 2.51 -6.22
CA GLU A 24 13.51 1.09 -5.86
C GLU A 24 12.95 0.85 -4.45
N TRP A 25 12.17 -0.22 -4.27
CA TRP A 25 11.68 -0.59 -2.94
C TRP A 25 12.84 -0.78 -1.95
N ARG A 26 12.57 -0.53 -0.67
CA ARG A 26 13.54 -0.61 0.43
C ARG A 26 14.22 -1.98 0.51
N GLY A 27 13.52 -3.03 0.11
CA GLY A 27 14.06 -4.37 0.05
C GLY A 27 13.00 -5.38 -0.38
N ASP A 28 13.46 -6.60 -0.60
CA ASP A 28 12.63 -7.71 -1.04
C ASP A 28 11.64 -8.15 0.04
N SER A 29 10.38 -7.76 -0.15
CA SER A 29 9.26 -8.12 0.73
C SER A 29 8.89 -9.62 0.72
N PHE A 30 9.53 -10.43 -0.14
CA PHE A 30 9.40 -11.88 -0.19
C PHE A 30 10.53 -12.63 0.52
N ALA A 31 11.53 -11.91 1.04
CA ALA A 31 12.62 -12.49 1.80
C ALA A 31 12.15 -13.09 3.13
N ASP A 32 12.96 -13.98 3.71
CA ASP A 32 12.65 -14.61 5.00
C ASP A 32 12.40 -13.56 6.11
N GLY A 33 11.24 -13.66 6.76
CA GLY A 33 10.83 -12.73 7.81
C GLY A 33 10.22 -11.42 7.29
N ALA A 34 10.22 -11.19 5.98
CA ALA A 34 9.48 -10.11 5.33
C ALA A 34 8.12 -10.59 4.84
N SER A 35 7.16 -9.67 4.74
CA SER A 35 5.86 -9.93 4.15
C SER A 35 5.12 -8.64 3.91
N GLN A 36 4.58 -8.44 2.71
CA GLN A 36 3.78 -7.25 2.37
C GLN A 36 2.54 -7.07 3.25
N TRP A 37 2.10 -8.12 3.95
CA TRP A 37 1.00 -8.06 4.92
C TRP A 37 1.38 -7.33 6.22
N ILE A 38 2.67 -7.07 6.44
CA ILE A 38 3.18 -6.45 7.66
C ILE A 38 3.33 -4.94 7.43
N TYR A 39 2.47 -4.17 8.08
CA TYR A 39 2.59 -2.72 8.14
C TYR A 39 3.87 -2.28 8.89
N PRO A 40 4.53 -1.17 8.49
CA PRO A 40 4.20 -0.29 7.37
C PRO A 40 4.93 -0.59 6.06
N CYS A 41 5.99 -1.39 6.10
CA CYS A 41 6.93 -1.53 4.99
C CYS A 41 7.42 -2.98 4.86
N ALA A 42 6.50 -3.93 4.94
CA ALA A 42 6.74 -5.36 4.78
C ALA A 42 7.73 -6.00 5.79
N ASN A 43 7.88 -5.42 6.99
CA ASN A 43 8.93 -5.77 7.95
C ASN A 43 10.38 -5.56 7.44
N ILE A 44 10.56 -4.72 6.42
CA ILE A 44 11.88 -4.32 5.92
C ILE A 44 12.36 -3.07 6.66
N THR A 45 13.49 -3.20 7.35
CA THR A 45 14.11 -2.13 8.15
C THR A 45 14.85 -1.11 7.28
N GLN A 46 14.85 0.18 7.66
CA GLN A 46 15.64 1.24 7.00
C GLN A 46 17.16 1.21 7.24
N GLU A 47 17.68 0.30 8.08
CA GLU A 47 19.09 0.30 8.50
C GLU A 47 20.10 0.22 7.34
N LYS A 48 19.72 -0.42 6.22
CA LYS A 48 20.54 -0.56 5.00
C LYS A 48 19.89 0.09 3.78
N SER A 49 19.02 1.07 4.01
CA SER A 49 18.25 1.68 2.95
C SER A 49 19.15 2.40 1.93
N ASN A 50 19.02 2.02 0.66
CA ASN A 50 19.62 2.74 -0.47
C ASN A 50 18.62 3.79 -0.97
N ARG A 51 18.85 5.06 -0.62
CA ARG A 51 17.91 6.14 -0.93
C ARG A 51 18.04 6.59 -2.37
N THR A 52 16.94 6.58 -3.11
CA THR A 52 16.87 7.11 -4.47
C THR A 52 16.78 8.64 -4.41
N LEU A 53 17.56 9.35 -5.24
CA LEU A 53 17.36 10.80 -5.41
C LEU A 53 16.04 11.04 -6.13
N TRP A 54 15.16 11.87 -5.56
CA TRP A 54 13.82 12.11 -6.09
C TRP A 54 13.48 13.62 -6.16
N PRO A 55 12.78 14.10 -7.20
CA PRO A 55 12.59 15.54 -7.44
C PRO A 55 11.81 16.25 -6.33
N LEU A 56 12.12 17.54 -6.11
CA LEU A 56 11.52 18.38 -5.06
C LEU A 56 10.01 18.61 -5.23
N ASP A 57 9.54 18.68 -6.47
CA ASP A 57 8.14 18.92 -6.82
C ASP A 57 7.40 17.62 -7.23
N GLY A 58 8.04 16.48 -7.02
CA GLY A 58 7.53 15.17 -7.38
C GLY A 58 8.17 14.59 -8.64
N GLY A 59 8.35 13.29 -8.66
CA GLY A 59 8.99 12.54 -9.75
C GLY A 59 8.22 11.31 -10.16
N ALA A 60 8.85 10.51 -10.99
CA ALA A 60 8.25 9.28 -11.50
C ALA A 60 8.11 8.23 -10.39
N VAL A 61 7.10 7.38 -10.54
CA VAL A 61 6.93 6.15 -9.77
C VAL A 61 6.55 5.00 -10.70
N ASN A 62 7.32 3.93 -10.71
CA ASN A 62 7.08 2.70 -11.45
C ASN A 62 6.81 1.55 -10.49
N ILE A 63 5.71 0.86 -10.72
CA ILE A 63 5.23 -0.23 -9.87
C ILE A 63 4.88 -1.42 -10.74
N HIS A 64 5.43 -2.59 -10.43
CA HIS A 64 5.04 -3.83 -11.09
C HIS A 64 3.81 -4.42 -10.39
N MET A 65 2.67 -4.42 -11.08
CA MET A 65 1.40 -4.96 -10.61
C MET A 65 1.24 -6.42 -11.03
N HIS A 66 1.20 -7.35 -10.07
CA HIS A 66 1.02 -8.77 -10.36
C HIS A 66 -0.42 -9.26 -10.25
N HIS A 67 -1.30 -8.48 -9.61
CA HIS A 67 -2.72 -8.80 -9.50
C HIS A 67 -3.53 -8.36 -10.73
N HIS A 68 -4.66 -9.02 -10.98
CA HIS A 68 -5.53 -8.67 -12.12
C HIS A 68 -6.31 -7.35 -11.92
N TRP A 69 -6.46 -6.89 -10.68
CA TRP A 69 -6.88 -5.53 -10.34
C TRP A 69 -6.55 -5.17 -8.88
N THR A 70 -6.33 -3.91 -8.54
CA THR A 70 -6.21 -3.50 -7.12
C THR A 70 -6.48 -2.01 -6.97
N TYR A 71 -6.99 -1.60 -5.82
CA TYR A 71 -6.91 -0.18 -5.45
C TYR A 71 -5.52 0.14 -4.92
N TYR A 72 -5.06 1.37 -5.08
CA TYR A 72 -3.81 1.78 -4.43
C TYR A 72 -3.86 3.22 -3.92
N ALA A 73 -2.97 3.49 -2.98
CA ALA A 73 -2.65 4.82 -2.48
C ALA A 73 -1.15 4.94 -2.25
N ILE A 74 -0.60 6.14 -2.41
CA ILE A 74 0.80 6.44 -2.14
C ILE A 74 0.87 7.52 -1.07
N ASN A 75 1.48 7.19 0.06
CA ASN A 75 1.70 8.07 1.20
C ASN A 75 3.17 8.45 1.31
N ILE A 76 3.46 9.52 2.04
CA ILE A 76 4.82 9.98 2.29
C ILE A 76 5.03 10.35 3.76
N GLY A 77 6.20 9.97 4.29
CA GLY A 77 6.71 10.43 5.58
C GLY A 77 8.08 11.07 5.42
N ILE A 78 8.29 12.24 6.02
CA ILE A 78 9.59 12.95 6.00
C ILE A 78 10.42 12.51 7.20
N GLY A 79 11.64 12.01 6.97
CA GLY A 79 12.57 11.56 7.99
C GLY A 79 13.46 10.41 7.54
N THR A 80 14.29 9.91 8.47
CA THR A 80 15.38 8.97 8.18
C THR A 80 15.20 7.56 8.74
N LEU A 81 14.36 7.37 9.76
CA LEU A 81 14.21 6.11 10.49
C LEU A 81 12.73 5.86 10.76
N GLU A 82 12.05 5.23 9.81
CA GLU A 82 10.62 4.91 9.87
C GLU A 82 9.75 6.13 10.21
N PRO A 83 9.78 7.18 9.37
CA PRO A 83 8.99 8.38 9.63
C PRO A 83 7.50 8.05 9.60
N ALA A 84 6.72 8.78 10.39
CA ALA A 84 5.27 8.75 10.29
C ALA A 84 4.83 9.23 8.89
N PHE A 85 3.88 8.53 8.28
CA PHE A 85 3.27 8.94 7.02
C PHE A 85 2.21 10.01 7.28
N THR A 86 2.56 11.26 7.05
CA THR A 86 1.75 12.43 7.42
C THR A 86 1.01 13.06 6.23
N ALA A 87 1.34 12.67 5.00
CA ALA A 87 0.68 13.16 3.80
C ALA A 87 0.39 12.02 2.81
N THR A 88 -0.70 12.17 2.06
CA THR A 88 -0.98 11.35 0.87
C THR A 88 -0.58 12.12 -0.38
N LEU A 89 0.04 11.42 -1.33
CA LEU A 89 0.39 11.94 -2.66
C LEU A 89 -0.64 11.52 -3.73
N THR A 90 -1.55 10.62 -3.38
CA THR A 90 -2.73 10.25 -4.17
C THR A 90 -3.98 10.44 -3.28
N PRO A 91 -4.46 11.68 -3.10
CA PRO A 91 -5.60 11.95 -2.24
C PRO A 91 -6.89 11.34 -2.77
N GLU A 92 -6.99 11.12 -4.08
CA GLU A 92 -8.04 10.32 -4.69
C GLU A 92 -7.72 8.82 -4.58
N LEU A 93 -8.76 7.98 -4.54
CA LEU A 93 -8.59 6.54 -4.61
C LEU A 93 -8.35 6.12 -6.06
N HIS A 94 -7.27 5.40 -6.32
CA HIS A 94 -6.95 4.87 -7.65
C HIS A 94 -7.26 3.38 -7.75
N ASN A 95 -7.60 2.92 -8.95
CA ASN A 95 -7.81 1.52 -9.28
C ASN A 95 -6.98 1.14 -10.51
N THR A 96 -6.18 0.10 -10.37
CA THR A 96 -5.46 -0.54 -11.47
C THR A 96 -6.15 -1.82 -11.90
N THR A 97 -6.15 -2.10 -13.20
CA THR A 97 -6.57 -3.38 -13.78
C THR A 97 -5.51 -3.91 -14.74
N GLY A 98 -5.38 -5.23 -14.85
CA GLY A 98 -4.34 -5.89 -15.63
C GLY A 98 -3.06 -6.17 -14.83
N ASN A 99 -2.17 -6.97 -15.42
CA ASN A 99 -0.87 -7.33 -14.87
C ASN A 99 0.20 -6.70 -15.77
N GLY A 100 1.17 -6.02 -15.16
CA GLY A 100 2.25 -5.33 -15.86
C GLY A 100 2.81 -4.17 -15.05
N THR A 101 3.29 -3.14 -15.73
CA THR A 101 3.89 -1.96 -15.09
C THR A 101 2.92 -0.80 -15.09
N LEU A 102 2.65 -0.26 -13.90
CA LEU A 102 2.07 1.07 -13.73
C LEU A 102 3.21 2.09 -13.64
N CYS A 103 3.21 3.09 -14.52
CA CYS A 103 4.05 4.27 -14.40
C CYS A 103 3.17 5.48 -14.07
N ILE A 104 3.55 6.22 -13.04
CA ILE A 104 3.09 7.57 -12.75
C ILE A 104 4.24 8.50 -13.12
N PRO A 105 4.21 9.19 -14.29
CA PRO A 105 5.35 9.97 -14.76
C PRO A 105 5.75 11.11 -13.81
N LYS A 106 4.78 11.64 -13.08
CA LYS A 106 5.01 12.67 -12.06
C LYS A 106 3.99 12.55 -10.94
N LEU A 107 4.38 11.88 -9.85
CA LEU A 107 3.65 11.89 -8.59
C LEU A 107 3.97 13.19 -7.86
N SER A 108 3.02 14.13 -7.86
CA SER A 108 3.26 15.50 -7.41
C SER A 108 3.45 15.60 -5.90
N VAL A 109 4.36 16.47 -5.47
CA VAL A 109 4.60 16.78 -4.05
C VAL A 109 4.01 18.16 -3.71
N PRO A 110 3.20 18.28 -2.65
CA PRO A 110 2.70 19.56 -2.19
C PRO A 110 3.83 20.56 -1.90
N ALA A 111 3.66 21.80 -2.34
CA ALA A 111 4.65 22.85 -2.13
C ALA A 111 4.95 23.03 -0.64
N GLY A 112 6.24 23.10 -0.29
CA GLY A 112 6.70 23.27 1.08
C GLY A 112 6.69 22.00 1.93
N LEU A 113 6.26 20.84 1.40
CA LEU A 113 6.32 19.57 2.13
C LEU A 113 7.76 19.13 2.41
N ALA A 114 8.67 19.36 1.44
CA ALA A 114 10.06 18.94 1.53
C ALA A 114 11.02 20.01 0.98
N LYS A 115 12.29 19.93 1.38
CA LYS A 115 13.40 20.75 0.88
C LYS A 115 14.56 19.87 0.39
N GLU A 116 15.50 20.48 -0.33
CA GLU A 116 16.72 19.81 -0.80
C GLU A 116 17.43 19.08 0.35
N GLY A 117 17.76 17.81 0.13
CA GLY A 117 18.44 16.95 1.08
C GLY A 117 17.52 16.30 2.13
N ASP A 118 16.23 16.61 2.16
CA ASP A 118 15.30 15.92 3.06
C ASP A 118 15.21 14.45 2.67
N ASN A 119 15.36 13.59 3.67
CA ASN A 119 15.09 12.17 3.55
C ASN A 119 13.60 11.93 3.75
N ALA A 120 13.04 11.00 2.99
CA ALA A 120 11.65 10.61 3.11
C ALA A 120 11.46 9.13 2.75
N THR A 121 10.27 8.63 3.06
CA THR A 121 9.81 7.30 2.68
C THR A 121 8.49 7.46 1.94
N LEU A 122 8.42 6.93 0.71
CA LEU A 122 7.17 6.68 0.01
C LEU A 122 6.64 5.33 0.46
N GLN A 123 5.41 5.27 0.94
CA GLN A 123 4.70 4.03 1.17
C GLN A 123 3.67 3.87 0.07
N VAL A 124 3.77 2.77 -0.67
CA VAL A 124 2.68 2.32 -1.53
C VAL A 124 1.84 1.36 -0.72
N VAL A 125 0.52 1.49 -0.87
CA VAL A 125 -0.46 0.60 -0.25
C VAL A 125 -1.38 0.12 -1.37
N THR A 126 -1.54 -1.18 -1.50
CA THR A 126 -2.56 -1.76 -2.38
C THR A 126 -3.66 -2.42 -1.55
N PHE A 127 -4.89 -2.44 -2.07
CA PHE A 127 -6.06 -2.96 -1.37
C PHE A 127 -6.83 -3.96 -2.24
N ASP A 128 -7.39 -4.99 -1.61
CA ASP A 128 -8.25 -5.98 -2.26
C ASP A 128 -9.74 -5.74 -2.03
N SER A 129 -10.59 -6.61 -2.59
CA SER A 129 -12.05 -6.54 -2.42
C SER A 129 -12.55 -6.80 -1.01
N PHE A 130 -11.71 -7.39 -0.16
CA PHE A 130 -12.04 -7.73 1.23
C PHE A 130 -11.53 -6.66 2.21
N GLY A 131 -10.88 -5.60 1.72
CA GLY A 131 -10.33 -4.52 2.54
C GLY A 131 -8.98 -4.86 3.16
N SER A 132 -8.34 -5.95 2.72
CA SER A 132 -6.96 -6.25 3.08
C SER A 132 -6.00 -5.27 2.41
N ALA A 133 -4.84 -5.06 3.01
CA ALA A 133 -3.83 -4.17 2.46
C ALA A 133 -2.44 -4.81 2.41
N LEU A 134 -1.70 -4.47 1.36
CA LEU A 134 -0.30 -4.84 1.16
C LEU A 134 0.58 -3.60 1.11
N TYR A 135 1.74 -3.68 1.73
CA TYR A 135 2.61 -2.55 1.98
C TYR A 135 4.01 -2.80 1.43
N ASN A 136 4.52 -1.84 0.67
CA ASN A 136 5.92 -1.71 0.33
C ASN A 136 6.31 -0.25 0.46
N CYS A 137 7.59 -0.02 0.71
CA CYS A 137 8.14 1.31 0.85
C CYS A 137 9.33 1.48 -0.06
N ALA A 138 9.53 2.70 -0.55
CA ALA A 138 10.76 3.13 -1.18
C ALA A 138 11.29 4.35 -0.43
N ASP A 139 12.60 4.36 -0.15
CA ASP A 139 13.21 5.46 0.56
C ASP A 139 13.90 6.40 -0.43
N ILE A 140 13.69 7.69 -0.21
CA ILE A 140 14.17 8.73 -1.12
C ILE A 140 14.95 9.80 -0.36
N THR A 141 15.71 10.57 -1.12
CA THR A 141 16.27 11.86 -0.72
C THR A 141 15.87 12.89 -1.75
N PHE A 142 15.18 13.94 -1.30
CA PHE A 142 14.75 15.03 -2.16
C PHE A 142 15.94 15.78 -2.74
N SER A 143 16.02 15.88 -4.07
CA SER A 143 17.11 16.60 -4.73
C SER A 143 16.73 17.18 -6.08
N SER A 144 17.22 18.39 -6.33
CA SER A 144 17.24 19.06 -7.64
C SER A 144 18.14 18.35 -8.67
N LYS A 145 18.97 17.40 -8.25
CA LYS A 145 19.79 16.55 -9.11
C LYS A 145 19.15 15.20 -9.43
N ALA A 146 17.94 14.95 -8.94
CA ALA A 146 17.21 13.73 -9.25
C ALA A 146 16.99 13.60 -10.75
N VAL A 147 17.08 12.35 -11.23
CA VAL A 147 16.84 12.01 -12.63
C VAL A 147 15.79 10.91 -12.64
N ASP A 148 14.64 11.21 -13.24
CA ASP A 148 13.60 10.22 -13.45
C ASP A 148 14.03 9.19 -14.51
N PRO A 149 13.52 7.94 -14.44
CA PRO A 149 13.70 6.95 -15.48
C PRO A 149 13.19 7.46 -16.82
N THR A 150 14.00 7.32 -17.87
CA THR A 150 13.69 7.77 -19.23
C THR A 150 12.55 7.00 -19.90
N ASP A 151 12.19 5.84 -19.34
CA ASP A 151 11.25 4.87 -19.88
C ASP A 151 10.07 4.60 -18.93
N CYS A 152 9.71 5.56 -18.07
CA CYS A 152 8.45 5.50 -17.31
C CYS A 152 7.27 5.36 -18.28
N LYS A 153 6.76 4.15 -18.43
CA LYS A 153 5.67 3.80 -19.33
C LYS A 153 4.76 2.77 -18.68
N THR A 154 3.47 3.06 -18.72
CA THR A 154 2.45 2.09 -18.32
C THR A 154 2.28 1.04 -19.42
N ASP A 155 2.38 -0.23 -19.06
CA ASP A 155 2.24 -1.37 -19.97
C ASP A 155 1.53 -2.53 -19.26
N GLY A 156 0.58 -3.18 -19.95
CA GLY A 156 -0.23 -4.26 -19.37
C GLY A 156 -1.23 -3.86 -18.27
N VAL A 157 -1.14 -2.62 -17.76
CA VAL A 157 -1.99 -2.06 -16.70
C VAL A 157 -2.82 -0.89 -17.21
N LYS A 158 -4.03 -0.71 -16.67
CA LYS A 158 -4.82 0.52 -16.79
C LYS A 158 -5.06 1.10 -15.40
N ASP A 159 -4.79 2.38 -15.23
CA ASP A 159 -5.11 3.13 -14.00
C ASP A 159 -6.30 4.06 -14.22
N VAL A 160 -7.18 4.14 -13.23
CA VAL A 160 -8.31 5.06 -13.20
C VAL A 160 -8.50 5.63 -11.80
N ILE A 161 -8.82 6.92 -11.72
CA ILE A 161 -9.30 7.54 -10.49
C ILE A 161 -10.75 7.09 -10.26
N VAL A 162 -11.00 6.47 -9.10
CA VAL A 162 -12.33 5.99 -8.71
C VAL A 162 -13.25 7.19 -8.49
N GLY A 163 -14.42 7.18 -9.14
CA GLY A 163 -15.40 8.26 -9.01
C GLY A 163 -15.13 9.52 -9.84
N ALA A 164 -14.04 9.58 -10.62
CA ALA A 164 -13.72 10.73 -11.46
C ALA A 164 -14.82 11.10 -12.46
N GLU A 165 -15.56 10.12 -12.98
CA GLU A 165 -16.67 10.40 -13.90
C GLU A 165 -17.90 10.97 -13.18
N ALA A 166 -18.20 10.49 -11.97
CA ALA A 166 -19.28 11.04 -11.14
C ALA A 166 -19.00 12.51 -10.76
N ALA A 167 -17.73 12.86 -10.50
CA ALA A 167 -17.31 14.22 -10.20
C ALA A 167 -17.55 15.21 -11.36
N LYS A 168 -17.53 14.76 -12.62
CA LYS A 168 -17.80 15.62 -13.79
C LYS A 168 -19.29 15.95 -13.95
N THR A 169 -20.17 15.06 -13.50
CA THR A 169 -21.63 15.24 -13.55
C THR A 169 -22.20 15.98 -12.35
N SER A 170 -21.42 16.15 -11.28
CA SER A 170 -21.78 16.97 -10.12
C SER A 170 -21.55 18.47 -10.41
N THR A 171 -22.31 19.04 -11.34
CA THR A 171 -22.52 20.49 -11.45
C THR A 171 -23.69 20.95 -10.57
N ASP A 172 -23.89 20.28 -9.43
CA ASP A 172 -24.96 20.67 -8.51
C ASP A 172 -24.67 22.07 -7.98
N THR A 173 -25.49 23.00 -8.46
CA THR A 173 -25.74 24.29 -7.84
C THR A 173 -25.72 24.09 -6.34
N ALA A 174 -24.88 24.84 -5.62
CA ALA A 174 -24.85 24.83 -4.17
C ALA A 174 -26.27 25.03 -3.65
N ASN A 175 -26.96 23.94 -3.33
CA ASN A 175 -28.25 23.99 -2.69
C ASN A 175 -27.93 24.39 -1.26
N THR A 176 -28.22 25.65 -0.94
CA THR A 176 -28.19 26.17 0.43
C THR A 176 -29.28 25.44 1.22
N THR A 177 -28.99 24.21 1.62
CA THR A 177 -29.77 23.49 2.61
C THR A 177 -28.94 23.47 3.88
N ASP A 178 -29.40 24.33 4.79
CA ASP A 178 -29.17 24.44 6.22
C ASP A 178 -28.06 23.57 6.83
N ALA A 179 -27.14 24.25 7.51
CA ALA A 179 -26.07 23.67 8.30
C ALA A 179 -26.56 22.46 9.12
N ALA A 180 -25.99 21.29 8.83
CA ALA A 180 -26.15 20.13 9.70
C ALA A 180 -25.65 20.48 11.11
N PRO A 181 -26.38 20.12 12.18
CA PRO A 181 -25.95 20.43 13.53
C PRO A 181 -24.66 19.68 13.87
N THR A 182 -23.74 20.40 14.49
CA THR A 182 -22.47 19.92 15.00
C THR A 182 -22.66 18.67 15.87
N PRO A 183 -21.92 17.56 15.68
CA PRO A 183 -21.99 16.42 16.59
C PRO A 183 -21.48 16.82 17.97
N SER A 184 -22.33 16.69 18.99
CA SER A 184 -21.93 16.86 20.39
C SER A 184 -20.98 15.72 20.79
N GLN A 185 -19.82 16.06 21.35
CA GLN A 185 -18.87 15.09 21.91
C GLN A 185 -19.53 14.30 23.03
N SER A 186 -19.69 13.00 22.86
CA SER A 186 -19.96 12.09 23.98
C SER A 186 -18.65 11.81 24.72
N THR A 187 -18.54 12.32 25.94
CA THR A 187 -17.50 11.89 26.89
C THR A 187 -17.82 10.49 27.40
N GLY A 188 -17.59 9.48 26.56
CA GLY A 188 -17.61 8.07 26.95
C GLY A 188 -16.24 7.68 27.50
N GLY A 189 -16.08 7.68 28.82
CA GLY A 189 -14.88 7.17 29.49
C GLY A 189 -14.70 5.68 29.22
N ALA A 190 -13.58 5.31 28.63
CA ALA A 190 -13.16 3.92 28.53
C ALA A 190 -12.80 3.40 29.93
N ALA A 191 -13.72 2.68 30.56
CA ALA A 191 -13.41 1.89 31.74
C ALA A 191 -12.58 0.68 31.30
N ALA A 192 -11.28 0.72 31.58
CA ALA A 192 -10.42 -0.45 31.53
C ALA A 192 -10.84 -1.43 32.65
N SER A 193 -11.31 -2.61 32.29
CA SER A 193 -11.49 -3.73 33.21
C SER A 193 -10.51 -4.85 32.85
N PHE A 194 -9.25 -4.67 33.22
CA PHE A 194 -8.32 -5.77 33.46
C PHE A 194 -8.48 -6.21 34.92
N GLY A 195 -9.12 -7.36 35.14
CA GLY A 195 -9.26 -7.98 36.45
C GLY A 195 -9.69 -9.43 36.28
N GLY A 196 -8.71 -10.35 36.35
CA GLY A 196 -8.90 -11.75 36.02
C GLY A 196 -9.60 -12.57 37.12
N ALA A 197 -10.05 -13.76 36.73
CA ALA A 197 -9.97 -15.00 37.51
C ALA A 197 -10.53 -16.19 36.69
N GLY A 198 -9.68 -17.20 36.48
CA GLY A 198 -10.04 -18.59 36.78
C GLY A 198 -10.88 -19.40 35.78
N ALA A 199 -10.22 -20.45 35.29
CA ALA A 199 -10.73 -21.82 35.09
C ALA A 199 -11.47 -22.18 33.78
N GLY A 200 -10.78 -23.02 33.00
CA GLY A 200 -11.38 -24.27 32.50
C GLY A 200 -11.46 -24.47 30.98
N VAL A 201 -10.54 -25.31 30.46
CA VAL A 201 -10.71 -26.38 29.44
C VAL A 201 -11.45 -26.00 28.12
N VAL A 202 -10.94 -26.22 26.89
CA VAL A 202 -10.51 -27.48 26.26
C VAL A 202 -9.68 -27.16 25.01
N ALA A 203 -8.62 -27.96 24.79
CA ALA A 203 -7.76 -27.95 23.62
C ALA A 203 -8.43 -28.51 22.35
N ALA A 204 -8.07 -27.99 21.18
CA ALA A 204 -8.07 -28.73 19.93
C ALA A 204 -6.93 -28.23 19.03
N VAL A 205 -5.74 -28.80 19.24
CA VAL A 205 -4.61 -28.75 18.31
C VAL A 205 -4.79 -29.93 17.36
N ALA A 206 -5.03 -29.68 16.08
CA ALA A 206 -4.94 -30.69 15.03
C ALA A 206 -3.67 -30.46 14.22
N VAL A 207 -2.57 -31.05 14.70
CA VAL A 207 -1.36 -31.32 13.92
C VAL A 207 -1.66 -32.57 13.08
N GLY A 208 -1.75 -32.39 11.77
CA GLY A 208 -1.80 -33.49 10.80
C GLY A 208 -0.44 -33.73 10.17
N LEU A 209 0.45 -34.40 10.90
CA LEU A 209 1.65 -35.01 10.35
C LEU A 209 1.27 -36.40 9.83
N ALA A 210 1.37 -36.64 8.53
CA ALA A 210 1.31 -37.98 7.95
C ALA A 210 2.56 -38.21 7.10
N LEU A 211 3.56 -38.82 7.74
CA LEU A 211 4.59 -39.62 7.10
C LEU A 211 3.98 -40.98 6.74
N MET A 212 4.03 -41.38 5.48
CA MET A 212 4.02 -42.79 5.10
C MET A 212 4.97 -42.98 3.91
N VAL A 213 6.10 -43.63 4.24
CA VAL A 213 6.99 -44.53 3.45
C VAL A 213 7.43 -44.08 2.06
#